data_AF-A0A352NI00-F1
#
_entry.id   AF-A0A352NI00-F1
#
_cell.length_a   1.000
_cell.length_b   1.000
_cell.length_c   1.000
_cell.angle_alpha   90.00
_cell.angle_beta   90.00
_cell.angle_gamma   90.00
#
_symmetry.space_group_name_H-M   'P 1'
#
loop_
_entity.id
_entity.type
_entity.pdbx_description
1 polymer ?
#
loop_
_entity_poly.entity_id
_entity_poly.type
_entity_poly.pdbx_seq_one_letter_code
_entity_poly.pdbx_strand_id
1 'polypeptide(L)'
;MTSGNISEEPLVSSNDEAIVKLGAIADCFLLHNRDIVNKIDDSVTRIIAGREAVIRRARGYAPEPLLLPEQLPEILGCGPEQKNTFCLTRDYHAFVSQHIGDLDNLPTLEYYERMIDFYKHIFRINPRIIAHDLHPAYLSTQYARSIGNAQLLGVQHHHAH
;
A
#
# COMPACT_ATOMS: atom_id res chain seq x y z
N MET A 1 -5.51 -17.07 -11.94
CA MET A 1 -4.18 -16.53 -11.59
C MET A 1 -4.26 -16.05 -10.16
N THR A 2 -3.28 -16.39 -9.32
CA THR A 2 -3.17 -15.92 -7.93
C THR A 2 -1.78 -15.34 -7.74
N SER A 3 -1.61 -14.53 -6.70
CA SER A 3 -0.31 -13.98 -6.32
C SER A 3 0.67 -15.12 -5.98
N GLY A 4 1.93 -14.97 -6.43
CA GLY A 4 3.01 -15.91 -6.16
C GLY A 4 3.74 -15.52 -4.87
N ASN A 5 3.25 -16.00 -3.74
CA ASN A 5 3.80 -15.74 -2.41
C ASN A 5 3.43 -16.87 -1.44
N ILE A 6 4.17 -16.97 -0.33
CA ILE A 6 3.68 -17.68 0.86
C ILE A 6 2.45 -16.92 1.37
N SER A 7 1.44 -17.64 1.88
CA SER A 7 0.24 -17.01 2.44
C SER A 7 0.62 -15.87 3.39
N GLU A 8 -0.09 -14.74 3.29
CA GLU A 8 0.10 -13.52 4.10
C GLU A 8 1.40 -12.72 3.82
N GLU A 9 2.33 -13.24 3.02
CA GLU A 9 3.49 -12.46 2.57
C GLU A 9 3.19 -11.63 1.30
N PRO A 10 3.92 -10.51 1.09
CA PRO A 10 3.82 -9.76 -0.16
C PRO A 10 4.25 -10.58 -1.39
N LEU A 11 3.74 -10.22 -2.57
CA LEU A 11 4.07 -10.84 -3.85
C LEU A 11 5.60 -10.98 -4.05
N VAL A 12 6.08 -12.11 -4.58
CA VAL A 12 7.49 -12.26 -4.94
C VAL A 12 7.79 -11.57 -6.28
N SER A 13 8.95 -10.93 -6.41
CA SER A 13 9.27 -10.12 -7.61
C SER A 13 10.63 -10.38 -8.26
N SER A 14 11.59 -10.97 -7.54
CA SER A 14 12.86 -11.38 -8.13
C SER A 14 12.83 -12.87 -8.47
N ASN A 15 13.57 -13.25 -9.51
CA ASN A 15 13.70 -14.65 -9.93
C ASN A 15 14.28 -15.52 -8.81
N ASP A 16 15.30 -15.02 -8.11
CA ASP A 16 15.97 -15.75 -7.03
C ASP A 16 15.03 -15.96 -5.84
N GLU A 17 14.28 -14.93 -5.43
CA GLU A 17 13.29 -15.05 -4.36
C GLU A 17 12.19 -16.04 -4.75
N ALA A 18 11.76 -16.05 -6.02
CA ALA A 18 10.71 -16.96 -6.49
C ALA A 18 11.15 -18.42 -6.39
N ILE A 19 12.37 -18.74 -6.85
CA ILE A 19 12.91 -20.10 -6.80
C ILE A 19 13.03 -20.55 -5.34
N VAL A 20 13.55 -19.69 -4.45
CA VAL A 20 13.76 -20.04 -3.04
C VAL A 20 12.44 -20.21 -2.29
N LYS A 21 11.52 -19.24 -2.37
CA LYS A 21 10.28 -19.26 -1.58
C LYS A 21 9.23 -20.20 -2.14
N LEU A 22 9.13 -20.33 -3.46
CA LEU A 22 8.03 -21.04 -4.11
C LEU A 22 8.44 -22.42 -4.64
N GLY A 23 9.71 -22.83 -4.51
CA GLY A 23 10.21 -24.10 -5.04
C GLY A 23 9.54 -25.35 -4.43
N ALA A 24 8.94 -25.24 -3.24
CA ALA A 24 8.15 -26.30 -2.63
C ALA A 24 6.65 -26.26 -3.00
N ILE A 25 6.21 -25.23 -3.73
CA ILE A 25 4.80 -24.97 -4.10
C ILE A 25 4.60 -25.18 -5.59
N ALA A 26 5.50 -24.66 -6.42
CA ALA A 26 5.40 -24.70 -7.87
C ALA A 26 6.27 -25.80 -8.46
N ASP A 27 5.69 -26.63 -9.34
CA ASP A 27 6.41 -27.67 -10.06
C ASP A 27 7.38 -27.11 -11.12
N CYS A 28 7.09 -25.92 -11.65
CA CYS A 28 7.84 -25.27 -12.72
C CYS A 28 7.80 -23.74 -12.59
N PHE A 29 8.81 -23.07 -13.15
CA PHE A 29 8.93 -21.61 -13.19
C PHE A 29 9.02 -21.10 -14.64
N LEU A 30 8.23 -20.07 -14.97
CA LEU A 30 8.34 -19.32 -16.20
C LEU A 30 8.85 -17.90 -15.88
N LEU A 31 10.13 -17.65 -16.12
CA LEU A 31 10.84 -16.44 -15.70
C LEU A 31 11.25 -15.58 -16.90
N HIS A 32 11.65 -14.33 -16.63
CA HIS A 32 12.23 -13.42 -17.62
C HIS A 32 13.39 -12.59 -17.04
N ASN A 33 14.13 -11.91 -17.90
CA ASN A 33 15.31 -11.10 -17.56
C ASN A 33 15.03 -9.59 -17.53
N ARG A 34 13.78 -9.21 -17.24
CA ARG A 34 13.35 -7.82 -17.09
C ARG A 34 12.97 -7.60 -15.64
N ASP A 35 13.74 -6.81 -14.91
CA ASP A 35 13.52 -6.62 -13.48
C ASP A 35 12.17 -5.96 -13.19
N ILE A 36 11.52 -6.43 -12.12
CA ILE A 36 10.29 -5.85 -11.58
C ILE A 36 10.71 -4.94 -10.42
N VAL A 37 10.85 -3.64 -10.69
CA VAL A 37 11.28 -2.66 -9.68
C VAL A 37 10.21 -2.45 -8.61
N ASN A 38 8.95 -2.34 -9.01
CA ASN A 38 7.81 -2.20 -8.11
C ASN A 38 6.82 -3.32 -8.36
N LYS A 39 6.79 -4.28 -7.45
CA LYS A 39 5.76 -5.32 -7.42
C LYS A 39 4.40 -4.71 -7.08
N ILE A 40 3.38 -5.21 -7.74
CA ILE A 40 2.00 -4.73 -7.58
C ILE A 40 1.03 -5.88 -7.85
N ASP A 41 0.05 -6.03 -6.96
CA ASP A 41 -1.03 -6.99 -7.12
C ASP A 41 -1.94 -6.66 -8.31
N ASP A 42 -2.70 -7.65 -8.74
CA ASP A 42 -3.81 -7.45 -9.65
C ASP A 42 -4.93 -6.64 -8.98
N SER A 43 -5.45 -5.64 -9.69
CA SER A 43 -6.67 -4.96 -9.24
C SER A 43 -7.87 -5.89 -9.34
N VAL A 44 -8.80 -5.74 -8.40
CA VAL A 44 -10.06 -6.49 -8.37
C VAL A 44 -11.20 -5.49 -8.31
N THR A 45 -12.14 -5.62 -9.24
CA THR A 45 -13.29 -4.72 -9.37
C THR A 45 -14.57 -5.52 -9.53
N ARG A 46 -15.70 -4.90 -9.23
CA ARG A 46 -17.04 -5.49 -9.38
C ARG A 46 -18.00 -4.43 -9.91
N ILE A 47 -18.94 -4.83 -10.77
CA ILE A 47 -20.06 -3.95 -11.13
C ILE A 47 -21.15 -4.06 -10.06
N ILE A 48 -21.47 -2.93 -9.43
CA ILE A 48 -22.54 -2.79 -8.42
C ILE A 48 -23.47 -1.66 -8.88
N ALA A 49 -24.78 -1.94 -8.96
CA ALA A 49 -25.77 -0.99 -9.43
C ALA A 49 -25.41 -0.30 -10.78
N GLY A 50 -24.81 -1.05 -11.70
CA GLY A 50 -24.42 -0.56 -13.03
C GLY A 50 -23.16 0.33 -13.04
N ARG A 51 -22.47 0.47 -11.90
CA ARG A 51 -21.22 1.24 -11.79
C ARG A 51 -20.08 0.34 -11.34
N GLU A 52 -18.87 0.72 -11.72
CA GLU A 52 -17.67 0.05 -11.24
C GLU A 52 -17.43 0.35 -9.76
N ALA A 53 -17.17 -0.70 -8.97
CA ALA A 53 -16.76 -0.63 -7.59
C ALA A 53 -15.43 -1.38 -7.43
N VAL A 54 -14.36 -0.63 -7.20
CA VAL A 54 -13.01 -1.18 -6.98
C VAL A 54 -12.94 -1.79 -5.58
N ILE A 55 -12.63 -3.09 -5.50
CA ILE A 55 -12.45 -3.84 -4.25
C ILE A 55 -10.98 -3.83 -3.83
N ARG A 56 -10.08 -3.95 -4.81
CA ARG A 56 -8.63 -3.87 -4.61
C ARG A 56 -8.06 -2.93 -5.67
N ARG A 57 -7.59 -1.75 -5.25
CA ARG A 57 -6.89 -0.77 -6.11
C ARG A 57 -5.41 -1.14 -6.18
N ALA A 58 -4.95 -1.64 -7.32
CA ALA A 58 -3.55 -2.01 -7.54
C ALA A 58 -3.16 -1.80 -9.01
N ARG A 59 -2.71 -2.84 -9.72
CA ARG A 59 -2.25 -2.76 -11.11
C ARG A 59 -3.31 -2.13 -12.03
N GLY A 60 -2.89 -1.14 -12.82
CA GLY A 60 -3.76 -0.42 -13.75
C GLY A 60 -4.51 0.78 -13.15
N TYR A 61 -4.46 0.98 -11.83
CA TYR A 61 -5.02 2.16 -11.16
C TYR A 61 -3.94 2.92 -10.40
N ALA A 62 -3.20 2.27 -9.50
CA ALA A 62 -2.10 2.91 -8.81
C ALA A 62 -0.90 3.10 -9.78
N PRO A 63 -0.18 4.23 -9.72
CA PRO A 63 -0.25 5.30 -8.72
C PRO A 63 -1.03 6.56 -9.20
N GLU A 64 -2.03 6.40 -10.07
CA GLU A 64 -2.86 7.54 -10.51
C GLU A 64 -3.51 8.22 -9.30
N PRO A 65 -3.34 9.54 -9.12
CA PRO A 65 -3.91 10.25 -7.99
C PRO A 65 -5.43 10.41 -8.12
N LEU A 66 -6.09 10.55 -6.98
CA LEU A 66 -7.45 11.05 -6.92
C LEU A 66 -7.42 12.58 -6.84
N LEU A 67 -8.30 13.24 -7.60
CA LEU A 67 -8.45 14.70 -7.55
C LEU A 67 -9.30 15.09 -6.33
N LEU A 68 -8.80 16.02 -5.55
CA LEU A 68 -9.44 16.57 -4.37
C LEU A 68 -10.21 17.86 -4.72
N PRO A 69 -11.33 18.14 -4.03
CA PRO A 69 -12.12 19.35 -4.26
C PRO A 69 -11.41 20.62 -3.77
N GLU A 70 -10.43 20.47 -2.88
CA GLU A 70 -9.67 21.56 -2.28
C GLU A 70 -8.19 21.19 -2.14
N GLN A 71 -7.36 22.21 -1.94
CA GLN A 71 -5.93 22.04 -1.72
C GLN A 71 -5.69 21.54 -0.29
N LEU A 72 -4.98 20.41 -0.15
CA LEU A 72 -4.56 19.89 1.14
C LEU A 72 -3.05 20.09 1.37
N PRO A 73 -2.61 20.23 2.64
CA PRO A 73 -1.20 20.16 2.97
C PRO A 73 -0.65 18.77 2.68
N GLU A 74 0.67 18.61 2.83
CA GLU A 74 1.32 17.31 2.71
C GLU A 74 1.05 16.45 3.95
N ILE A 75 0.17 15.45 3.78
CA ILE A 75 -0.28 14.52 4.82
C ILE A 75 0.08 13.10 4.39
N LEU A 76 0.51 12.27 5.34
CA LEU A 76 0.51 10.81 5.20
C LEU A 76 -0.67 10.23 5.97
N GLY A 77 -1.61 9.61 5.27
CA GLY A 77 -2.59 8.71 5.86
C GLY A 77 -2.04 7.29 5.89
N CYS A 78 -1.79 6.73 7.08
CA CYS A 78 -1.21 5.40 7.23
C CYS A 78 -2.17 4.24 6.93
N GLY A 79 -3.48 4.51 6.92
CA GLY A 79 -4.51 3.52 6.65
C GLY A 79 -4.74 2.49 7.77
N PRO A 80 -5.67 1.55 7.55
CA PRO A 80 -6.00 0.49 8.51
C PRO A 80 -4.93 -0.62 8.52
N GLU A 81 -5.04 -1.60 9.42
CA GLU A 81 -4.16 -2.78 9.42
C GLU A 81 -4.49 -3.76 8.30
N GLN A 82 -5.78 -4.06 8.11
CA GLN A 82 -6.23 -5.00 7.08
C GLN A 82 -6.43 -4.33 5.73
N LYS A 83 -6.04 -5.04 4.66
CA LYS A 83 -6.10 -4.61 3.27
C LYS A 83 -5.53 -3.20 3.08
N ASN A 84 -4.42 -2.94 3.77
CA ASN A 84 -3.84 -1.63 3.89
C ASN A 84 -3.55 -0.99 2.52
N THR A 85 -3.83 0.30 2.47
CA THR A 85 -3.24 1.26 1.54
C THR A 85 -2.89 2.49 2.37
N PHE A 86 -1.74 3.11 2.10
CA PHE A 86 -1.46 4.45 2.60
C PHE A 86 -1.84 5.50 1.55
N CYS A 87 -1.92 6.75 1.97
CA CYS A 87 -2.20 7.88 1.07
C CYS A 87 -1.26 9.03 1.38
N LEU A 88 -0.65 9.62 0.35
CA LEU A 88 0.03 10.91 0.45
C LEU A 88 -0.80 11.99 -0.22
N THR A 89 -0.87 13.18 0.36
CA THR A 89 -1.53 14.33 -0.28
C THR A 89 -0.51 15.35 -0.73
N ARG A 90 -0.79 16.04 -1.83
CA ARG A 90 -0.12 17.28 -2.23
C ARG A 90 -1.02 18.08 -3.16
N ASP A 91 -1.18 19.36 -2.87
CA ASP A 91 -2.06 20.25 -3.60
C ASP A 91 -3.48 19.68 -3.70
N TYR A 92 -3.98 19.47 -4.92
CA TYR A 92 -5.30 18.90 -5.20
C TYR A 92 -5.25 17.38 -5.41
N HIS A 93 -4.19 16.69 -5.02
CA HIS A 93 -4.02 15.27 -5.31
C HIS A 93 -3.89 14.43 -4.05
N ALA A 94 -4.59 13.31 -4.03
CA ALA A 94 -4.42 12.21 -3.09
C ALA A 94 -3.83 10.99 -3.82
N PHE A 95 -2.56 10.69 -3.52
CA PHE A 95 -1.81 9.56 -4.04
C PHE A 95 -2.04 8.35 -3.13
N VAL A 96 -3.13 7.62 -3.39
CA VAL A 96 -3.43 6.35 -2.71
C VAL A 96 -2.50 5.27 -3.27
N SER A 97 -1.82 4.56 -2.39
CA SER A 97 -0.90 3.48 -2.78
C SER A 97 -1.63 2.33 -3.49
N GLN A 98 -0.87 1.47 -4.13
CA GLN A 98 -1.35 0.13 -4.43
C GLN A 98 -1.72 -0.61 -3.13
N HIS A 99 -2.55 -1.64 -3.25
CA HIS A 99 -2.80 -2.59 -2.18
C HIS A 99 -1.48 -3.13 -1.62
N ILE A 100 -1.28 -2.97 -0.31
CA ILE A 100 -0.10 -3.43 0.40
C ILE A 100 -0.32 -4.85 0.96
N GLY A 101 -1.54 -5.14 1.39
CA GLY A 101 -1.89 -6.39 2.07
C GLY A 101 -2.28 -6.15 3.53
N ASP A 102 -2.28 -7.21 4.33
CA ASP A 102 -2.53 -7.12 5.77
C ASP A 102 -1.21 -6.83 6.51
N LEU A 103 -1.20 -5.78 7.33
CA LEU A 103 -0.02 -5.38 8.11
C LEU A 103 0.05 -6.20 9.41
N ASP A 104 0.22 -7.51 9.30
CA ASP A 104 0.27 -8.44 10.44
C ASP A 104 1.63 -9.14 10.62
N ASN A 105 2.56 -8.93 9.68
CA ASN A 105 3.87 -9.55 9.69
C ASN A 105 4.99 -8.59 9.23
N LEU A 106 6.23 -8.94 9.59
CA LEU A 106 7.40 -8.12 9.30
C LEU A 106 7.64 -7.92 7.79
N PRO A 107 7.60 -8.96 6.93
CA PRO A 107 7.73 -8.78 5.48
C PRO A 107 6.77 -7.74 4.88
N THR A 108 5.51 -7.73 5.30
CA THR A 108 4.53 -6.75 4.81
C THR A 108 4.79 -5.35 5.37
N LEU A 109 5.18 -5.24 6.65
CA LEU A 109 5.58 -3.95 7.23
C LEU A 109 6.79 -3.34 6.50
N GLU A 110 7.83 -4.13 6.22
CA GLU A 110 8.99 -3.64 5.49
C GLU A 110 8.63 -3.22 4.05
N TYR A 111 7.71 -3.95 3.40
CA TYR A 111 7.21 -3.55 2.08
C TYR A 111 6.41 -2.24 2.14
N TYR A 112 5.54 -2.09 3.15
CA TYR A 112 4.79 -0.87 3.44
C TYR A 112 5.70 0.35 3.60
N GLU A 113 6.72 0.25 4.45
CA GLU A 113 7.69 1.34 4.70
C GLU A 113 8.46 1.73 3.44
N ARG A 114 8.98 0.72 2.71
CA ARG A 114 9.66 0.96 1.44
C ARG A 114 8.77 1.66 0.42
N MET A 115 7.49 1.31 0.37
CA MET A 115 6.53 1.93 -0.56
C MET A 115 6.19 3.36 -0.15
N ILE A 116 6.08 3.66 1.13
CA ILE A 116 5.92 5.05 1.59
C ILE A 116 7.11 5.90 1.15
N ASP A 117 8.33 5.44 1.37
CA ASP A 117 9.52 6.18 0.97
C ASP A 117 9.66 6.32 -0.54
N PHE A 118 9.31 5.28 -1.30
CA PHE A 118 9.22 5.35 -2.76
C PHE A 118 8.21 6.42 -3.21
N TYR A 119 7.00 6.43 -2.65
CA TYR A 119 5.97 7.41 -2.99
C TYR A 119 6.39 8.84 -2.61
N LYS A 120 6.97 9.03 -1.41
CA LYS A 120 7.54 10.33 -0.98
C LYS A 120 8.60 10.82 -1.96
N HIS A 121 9.46 9.92 -2.45
CA HIS A 121 10.50 10.27 -3.41
C HIS A 121 9.94 10.67 -4.79
N ILE A 122 9.12 9.81 -5.41
CA ILE A 122 8.63 10.06 -6.78
C ILE A 122 7.68 11.26 -6.84
N PHE A 123 6.88 11.46 -5.79
CA PHE A 123 5.96 12.58 -5.71
C PHE A 123 6.56 13.79 -5.00
N ARG A 124 7.79 13.71 -4.47
CA ARG A 124 8.46 14.82 -3.74
C ARG A 124 7.57 15.39 -2.63
N ILE A 125 7.09 14.52 -1.75
CA ILE A 125 6.21 14.85 -0.63
C ILE A 125 6.98 14.58 0.67
N ASN A 126 6.98 15.53 1.58
CA ASN A 126 7.61 15.43 2.90
C ASN A 126 6.57 15.77 4.00
N PRO A 127 5.65 14.83 4.29
CA PRO A 127 4.50 15.10 5.14
C PRO A 127 4.93 15.38 6.57
N ARG A 128 4.40 16.46 7.16
CA ARG A 128 4.58 16.80 8.58
C ARG A 128 3.36 16.46 9.43
N ILE A 129 2.27 16.07 8.78
CA ILE A 129 1.02 15.64 9.40
C ILE A 129 0.84 14.16 9.04
N ILE A 130 0.65 13.32 10.05
CA ILE A 130 0.47 11.88 9.87
C ILE A 130 -0.87 11.49 10.47
N ALA A 131 -1.81 11.11 9.61
CA ALA A 131 -3.11 10.58 10.01
C ALA A 131 -3.04 9.06 10.18
N HIS A 132 -3.59 8.55 11.28
CA HIS A 132 -3.58 7.13 11.59
C HIS A 132 -4.90 6.69 12.25
N ASP A 133 -5.19 5.39 12.23
CA ASP A 133 -6.36 4.84 12.90
C ASP A 133 -6.27 5.05 14.43
N LEU A 134 -7.40 5.22 15.10
CA LEU A 134 -7.43 5.29 16.58
C LEU A 134 -6.98 4.00 17.25
N HIS A 135 -6.98 2.86 16.55
CA HIS A 135 -6.52 1.60 17.12
C HIS A 135 -5.01 1.63 17.43
N PRO A 136 -4.61 1.57 18.72
CA PRO A 136 -3.24 1.85 19.13
C PRO A 136 -2.26 0.71 18.80
N ALA A 137 -2.77 -0.51 18.57
CA ALA A 137 -1.94 -1.68 18.34
C ALA A 137 -1.65 -1.95 16.85
N TYR A 138 -2.32 -1.26 15.92
CA TYR A 138 -2.07 -1.48 14.49
C TYR A 138 -0.62 -1.15 14.14
N LEU A 139 0.01 -1.98 13.31
CA LEU A 139 1.37 -1.70 12.83
C LEU A 139 1.43 -0.36 12.08
N SER A 140 0.38 0.02 11.34
CA SER A 140 0.28 1.34 10.68
C SER A 140 0.25 2.50 11.69
N THR A 141 -0.42 2.33 12.84
CA THR A 141 -0.44 3.32 13.94
C THR A 141 0.89 3.38 14.68
N GLN A 142 1.53 2.24 14.90
CA GLN A 142 2.87 2.19 15.50
C GLN A 142 3.90 2.87 14.59
N TYR A 143 3.83 2.61 13.28
CA TYR A 143 4.63 3.30 12.27
C TYR A 143 4.38 4.82 12.30
N ALA A 144 3.12 5.26 12.34
CA ALA A 144 2.82 6.69 12.43
C ALA A 144 3.52 7.36 13.63
N ARG A 145 3.51 6.69 14.79
CA ARG A 145 4.14 7.16 16.03
C ARG A 145 5.67 7.10 16.02
N SER A 146 6.28 6.26 15.18
CA SER A 146 7.73 6.18 15.06
C SER A 146 8.31 7.36 14.27
N ILE A 147 7.49 8.05 13.46
CA ILE A 147 7.88 9.25 12.73
C ILE A 147 8.06 10.43 13.70
N GLY A 148 9.31 10.73 14.04
CA GLY A 148 9.66 11.86 14.91
C GLY A 148 9.30 13.22 14.31
N ASN A 149 8.98 14.19 15.18
CA ASN A 149 8.66 15.59 14.82
C ASN A 149 7.44 15.79 13.90
N ALA A 150 6.57 14.79 13.79
CA ALA A 150 5.31 14.90 13.06
C ALA A 150 4.13 15.25 13.99
N GLN A 151 3.17 15.99 13.44
CA GLN A 151 1.85 16.15 14.06
C GLN A 151 1.02 14.89 13.77
N LEU A 152 0.67 14.14 14.83
CA LEU A 152 -0.18 12.95 14.72
C LEU A 152 -1.66 13.34 14.78
N LEU A 153 -2.46 12.78 13.88
CA LEU A 153 -3.91 12.92 13.84
C LEU A 153 -4.57 11.55 13.89
N GLY A 154 -5.17 11.23 15.04
CA GLY A 154 -5.98 10.02 15.18
C GLY A 154 -7.35 10.18 14.52
N VAL A 155 -7.69 9.27 13.62
CA VAL A 155 -8.96 9.26 12.88
C VAL A 155 -9.69 7.95 13.18
N GLN A 156 -10.97 8.06 13.54
CA GLN A 156 -11.78 6.88 13.87
C GLN A 156 -12.09 6.08 12.60
N HIS A 157 -11.99 4.75 12.68
CA HIS A 157 -12.11 3.84 11.53
C HIS A 157 -13.39 4.02 10.68
N HIS A 158 -14.55 4.08 11.33
CA HIS A 158 -15.84 4.22 10.67
C HIS A 158 -16.12 5.64 10.17
N HIS A 159 -15.44 6.66 10.72
CA HIS A 159 -15.45 8.01 10.21
C HIS A 159 -14.60 8.13 8.93
N ALA A 160 -13.57 7.29 8.78
CA ALA A 160 -12.73 7.26 7.58
C ALA A 160 -13.39 6.52 6.40
N HIS A 161 -14.32 5.60 6.65
CA HIS A 161 -15.17 4.96 5.63
C HIS A 161 -16.29 5.88 5.16
#